data_AF-A0A2S8ZWF4-F1
#
_entry.id   AF-A0A2S8ZWF4-F1
#
_cell.length_a   1.000
_cell.length_b   1.000
_cell.length_c   1.000
_cell.angle_alpha   90.00
_cell.angle_beta   90.00
_cell.angle_gamma   90.00
#
_symmetry.space_group_name_H-M   'P 1'
#
loop_
_entity.id
_entity.type
_entity.pdbx_description
1 polymer ?
#
loop_
_entity_poly.entity_id
_entity_poly.type
_entity_poly.pdbx_seq_one_letter_code
_entity_poly.pdbx_strand_id
1 'polypeptide(L)'
;MKNKFISRLLSLVTIMVLLCSCRNELLTEQETHNNSSQFRPTSKTISLEQSKHKLVLKTELKKAQENLTEIKTNAFGKSVDYANGVSIDTDNVTYIEYGSNSHTYTFNLVRENAPENAPVENLVLSSLPDGTYKELLVTYNFTLQEKKDLLAGKAVKTKGKGTAMELAKGTYGGGVFNSMGTVESCSYQTVDMYFSCYAGEHTADNESEWGNCNWKDKGGYPALHITTVALVCTATTALGDDGTGGGGITSGDGGNTGGGVNTGGGVGGGNNTGTPTIPTLSRFFFYVKKLPVDLKAIINDTANADFYDGFKTYYDANYGSAEAEEFITWALQFKQNNPTISWRQFENWFLTKSEGADGEPIDNLDDVLNTIHYQNKQMPTYSQFVGAFPKLDYPGYAGYFKQMPASQIYPMVGGNLEYLYNSSGQDTGPYRNACTVRFSLAMNRLGFYIPNNSLSRQGARENGQPRYYYLQAKTAGDFMSKTFGNPTHILEGTDANNPDKVAKFLEGKTGIYVIVNNNSTTAGYTGHVDLIQNGHIPGGANATNVPGGIKSIRIWEFKP
;
A
#
# COMPACT_ATOMS: atom_id res chain seq x y z
N MET A 1 19.58 -19.56 -64.45
CA MET A 1 19.64 -18.43 -63.50
C MET A 1 18.60 -18.49 -62.37
N LYS A 2 17.51 -19.28 -62.45
CA LYS A 2 16.46 -19.36 -61.40
C LYS A 2 16.87 -20.06 -60.09
N ASN A 3 17.73 -21.09 -60.12
CA ASN A 3 18.05 -21.87 -58.90
C ASN A 3 18.99 -21.16 -57.91
N LYS A 4 19.81 -20.21 -58.38
CA LYS A 4 20.72 -19.44 -57.50
C LYS A 4 19.98 -18.34 -56.71
N PHE A 5 18.83 -17.89 -57.21
CA PHE A 5 18.02 -16.87 -56.55
C PHE A 5 17.23 -17.46 -55.37
N ILE A 6 16.65 -18.65 -55.57
CA ILE A 6 15.90 -19.37 -54.52
C ILE A 6 16.81 -19.79 -53.37
N SER A 7 18.02 -20.27 -53.67
CA SER A 7 19.02 -20.61 -52.64
C SER A 7 19.47 -19.40 -51.82
N ARG A 8 19.67 -18.23 -52.45
CA ARG A 8 20.02 -16.99 -51.75
C ARG A 8 18.86 -16.45 -50.91
N LEU A 9 17.62 -16.60 -51.38
CA LEU A 9 16.43 -16.20 -50.64
C LEU A 9 16.20 -17.09 -49.41
N LEU A 10 16.39 -18.40 -49.54
CA LEU A 10 16.30 -19.34 -48.42
C LEU A 10 17.34 -19.04 -47.34
N SER A 11 18.60 -18.77 -47.71
CA SER A 11 19.63 -18.38 -46.74
C SER A 11 19.33 -17.05 -46.03
N LEU A 12 18.71 -16.08 -46.71
CA LEU A 12 18.29 -14.81 -46.10
C LEU A 12 17.14 -15.01 -45.10
N VAL A 13 16.18 -15.90 -45.40
CA VAL A 13 15.09 -16.24 -44.48
C VAL A 13 15.62 -16.99 -43.25
N THR A 14 16.59 -17.90 -43.40
CA THR A 14 17.18 -18.61 -42.25
C THR A 14 17.96 -17.66 -41.33
N ILE A 15 18.67 -16.67 -41.88
CA ILE A 15 19.37 -15.63 -41.11
C ILE A 15 18.38 -14.71 -40.38
N MET A 16 17.26 -14.36 -41.01
CA MET A 16 16.18 -13.58 -40.36
C MET A 16 15.52 -14.33 -39.20
N VAL A 17 15.31 -15.66 -39.33
CA VAL A 17 14.77 -16.48 -38.23
C VAL A 17 15.77 -16.60 -37.08
N LEU A 18 17.07 -16.75 -37.37
CA LEU A 18 18.12 -16.74 -36.34
C LEU A 18 18.25 -15.37 -35.63
N LEU A 19 18.11 -14.26 -36.37
CA LEU A 19 18.14 -12.91 -35.80
C LEU A 19 16.88 -12.58 -34.98
N CYS A 20 15.71 -13.15 -35.32
CA CYS A 20 14.51 -13.04 -34.49
C CYS A 20 14.59 -13.91 -33.22
N SER A 21 15.26 -15.07 -33.26
CA SER A 21 15.46 -15.91 -32.07
C SER A 21 16.49 -15.36 -31.08
N CYS A 22 17.46 -14.55 -31.53
CA CYS A 22 18.44 -13.91 -30.64
C CYS A 22 17.96 -12.58 -30.02
N ARG A 23 16.74 -12.11 -30.33
CA ARG A 23 16.22 -10.83 -29.80
C ARG A 23 15.31 -10.95 -28.57
N ASN A 24 15.07 -12.16 -28.07
CA ASN A 24 14.30 -12.41 -26.84
C ASN A 24 15.16 -12.82 -25.62
N GLU A 25 16.49 -12.81 -25.74
CA GLU A 25 17.40 -13.16 -24.63
C GLU A 25 18.45 -12.07 -24.39
N LEU A 26 18.05 -10.80 -24.20
CA LEU A 26 18.89 -9.82 -23.49
C LEU A 26 18.11 -8.55 -23.09
N LEU A 27 17.14 -8.71 -22.19
CA LEU A 27 16.89 -7.68 -21.18
C LEU A 27 17.23 -8.31 -19.85
N THR A 28 18.53 -8.51 -19.62
CA THR A 28 19.02 -8.63 -18.25
C THR A 28 18.80 -7.25 -17.64
N GLU A 29 17.72 -7.09 -16.88
CA GLU A 29 17.70 -6.05 -15.85
C GLU A 29 18.99 -6.24 -15.06
N GLN A 30 19.87 -5.25 -15.15
CA GLN A 30 21.07 -5.20 -14.35
C GLN A 30 20.64 -4.88 -12.92
N GLU A 31 20.14 -5.89 -12.20
CA GLU A 31 20.01 -5.80 -10.76
C GLU A 31 21.43 -5.66 -10.18
N THR A 32 21.66 -4.55 -9.51
CA THR A 32 22.85 -4.34 -8.69
C THR A 32 22.85 -5.40 -7.58
N HIS A 33 23.60 -6.48 -7.80
CA HIS A 33 23.96 -7.41 -6.73
C HIS A 33 24.74 -6.64 -5.66
N ASN A 34 24.08 -6.28 -4.57
CA ASN A 34 24.75 -5.84 -3.36
C ASN A 34 25.50 -7.05 -2.77
N ASN A 35 26.82 -7.03 -2.92
CA ASN A 35 27.78 -7.94 -2.31
C ASN A 35 27.88 -7.71 -0.78
N SER A 36 26.77 -7.83 -0.06
CA SER A 36 26.81 -8.08 1.38
C SER A 36 26.55 -9.56 1.62
N SER A 37 27.46 -10.22 2.33
CA SER A 37 27.50 -11.66 2.63
C SER A 37 26.34 -12.21 3.49
N GLN A 38 25.15 -11.61 3.44
CA GLN A 38 23.97 -12.02 4.19
C GLN A 38 22.87 -12.45 3.20
N PHE A 39 22.48 -13.72 3.27
CA PHE A 39 21.37 -14.28 2.49
C PHE A 39 20.09 -13.49 2.78
N ARG A 40 19.52 -12.86 1.74
CA ARG A 40 18.24 -12.14 1.81
C ARG A 40 17.33 -12.63 0.66
N PRO A 41 16.17 -13.22 0.97
CA PRO A 41 15.18 -13.56 -0.05
C PRO A 41 14.56 -12.28 -0.63
N THR A 42 14.11 -12.36 -1.88
CA THR A 42 13.32 -11.31 -2.54
C THR A 42 11.87 -11.77 -2.66
N SER A 43 10.93 -10.83 -2.60
CA SER A 43 9.51 -11.12 -2.76
C SER A 43 8.83 -10.09 -3.65
N LYS A 44 7.90 -10.53 -4.50
CA LYS A 44 7.02 -9.67 -5.28
C LYS A 44 5.65 -10.29 -5.46
N THR A 45 4.62 -9.46 -5.59
CA THR A 45 3.29 -9.89 -6.02
C THR A 45 3.22 -9.85 -7.54
N ILE A 46 2.81 -10.95 -8.16
CA ILE A 46 2.65 -11.06 -9.61
C ILE A 46 1.35 -11.79 -9.94
N SER A 47 0.86 -11.64 -11.16
CA SER A 47 -0.16 -12.55 -11.69
C SER A 47 0.46 -13.86 -12.18
N LEU A 48 -0.35 -14.91 -12.27
CA LEU A 48 0.05 -16.19 -12.86
C LEU A 48 0.55 -16.01 -14.30
N GLU A 49 -0.03 -15.08 -15.07
CA GLU A 49 0.38 -14.83 -16.45
C GLU A 49 1.75 -14.14 -16.56
N GLN A 50 2.15 -13.38 -15.55
CA GLN A 50 3.49 -12.79 -15.45
C GLN A 50 4.56 -13.80 -15.02
N SER A 51 4.17 -14.97 -14.50
CA SER A 51 5.11 -15.98 -14.03
C SER A 51 5.87 -16.65 -15.17
N LYS A 52 7.20 -16.72 -15.05
CA LYS A 52 8.07 -17.51 -15.94
C LYS A 52 7.75 -19.01 -15.91
N HIS A 53 7.10 -19.49 -14.85
CA HIS A 53 6.74 -20.91 -14.67
C HIS A 53 5.26 -21.21 -14.95
N LYS A 54 4.52 -20.30 -15.62
CA LYS A 54 3.05 -20.38 -15.76
C LYS A 54 2.50 -21.71 -16.29
N LEU A 55 3.18 -22.36 -17.22
CA LEU A 55 2.69 -23.60 -17.83
C LEU A 55 2.67 -24.73 -16.80
N VAL A 56 3.76 -24.88 -16.04
CA VAL A 56 3.85 -25.88 -14.97
C VAL A 56 2.88 -25.54 -13.84
N LEU A 57 2.82 -24.26 -13.44
CA LEU A 57 1.91 -23.81 -12.39
C LEU A 57 0.44 -24.06 -12.76
N LYS A 58 0.01 -23.88 -14.01
CA LYS A 58 -1.36 -24.23 -14.44
C LYS A 58 -1.68 -25.71 -14.22
N THR A 59 -0.71 -26.59 -14.47
CA THR A 59 -0.86 -28.03 -14.22
C THR A 59 -0.95 -28.32 -12.71
N GLU A 60 -0.06 -27.78 -11.90
CA GLU A 60 -0.07 -28.00 -10.44
C GLU A 60 -1.32 -27.39 -9.79
N LEU A 61 -1.75 -26.19 -10.19
CA LEU A 61 -2.98 -25.57 -9.69
C LEU A 61 -4.22 -26.41 -10.03
N LYS A 62 -4.27 -27.06 -11.20
CA LYS A 62 -5.36 -27.97 -11.53
C LYS A 62 -5.36 -29.19 -10.61
N LYS A 63 -4.20 -29.80 -10.35
CA LYS A 63 -4.07 -30.92 -9.41
C LYS A 63 -4.48 -30.51 -8.00
N ALA A 64 -3.97 -29.38 -7.51
CA ALA A 64 -4.31 -28.84 -6.21
C ALA A 64 -5.83 -28.59 -6.08
N GLN A 65 -6.48 -28.05 -7.13
CA GLN A 65 -7.92 -27.86 -7.15
C GLN A 65 -8.69 -29.18 -7.02
N GLU A 66 -8.27 -30.23 -7.74
CA GLU A 66 -8.86 -31.57 -7.67
C GLU A 66 -8.67 -32.16 -6.26
N ASN A 67 -7.46 -32.13 -5.72
CA ASN A 67 -7.13 -32.64 -4.40
C ASN A 67 -7.91 -31.92 -3.28
N LEU A 68 -8.06 -30.59 -3.37
CA LEU A 68 -8.81 -29.79 -2.40
C LEU A 68 -10.26 -30.27 -2.25
N THR A 69 -10.92 -30.73 -3.32
CA THR A 69 -12.32 -31.19 -3.22
C THR A 69 -12.51 -32.43 -2.35
N GLU A 70 -11.44 -33.20 -2.12
CA GLU A 70 -11.45 -34.42 -1.30
C GLU A 70 -11.19 -34.12 0.19
N ILE A 71 -10.89 -32.86 0.55
CA ILE A 71 -10.42 -32.49 1.88
C ILE A 71 -11.58 -32.08 2.79
N LYS A 72 -11.67 -32.76 3.94
CA LYS A 72 -12.45 -32.35 5.11
C LYS A 72 -11.54 -32.33 6.32
N THR A 73 -11.28 -31.16 6.87
CA THR A 73 -10.33 -31.01 7.98
C THR A 73 -10.93 -30.19 9.11
N ASN A 74 -10.43 -30.42 10.32
CA ASN A 74 -10.69 -29.54 11.45
C ASN A 74 -9.41 -28.73 11.72
N ALA A 75 -9.43 -27.44 11.38
CA ALA A 75 -8.33 -26.54 11.67
C ALA A 75 -8.72 -25.64 12.84
N PHE A 76 -7.95 -25.67 13.92
CA PHE A 76 -8.19 -24.83 15.12
C PHE A 76 -9.62 -24.95 15.68
N GLY A 77 -10.16 -26.18 15.72
CA GLY A 77 -11.51 -26.45 16.22
C GLY A 77 -12.64 -26.03 15.27
N LYS A 78 -12.33 -25.65 14.03
CA LYS A 78 -13.31 -25.29 12.99
C LYS A 78 -13.28 -26.31 11.86
N SER A 79 -14.44 -26.85 11.53
CA SER A 79 -14.60 -27.71 10.35
C SER A 79 -14.46 -26.87 9.08
N VAL A 80 -13.59 -27.31 8.18
CA VAL A 80 -13.35 -26.72 6.86
C VAL A 80 -13.68 -27.78 5.81
N ASP A 81 -14.68 -27.47 5.00
CA ASP A 81 -15.11 -28.27 3.85
C ASP A 81 -14.83 -27.49 2.56
N TYR A 82 -14.07 -28.12 1.67
CA TYR A 82 -13.65 -27.58 0.38
C TYR A 82 -14.47 -28.15 -0.79
N ALA A 83 -15.39 -29.10 -0.54
CA ALA A 83 -16.20 -29.77 -1.56
C ALA A 83 -17.16 -28.81 -2.30
N ASN A 84 -17.54 -27.70 -1.67
CA ASN A 84 -18.43 -26.68 -2.27
C ASN A 84 -17.69 -25.62 -3.10
N GLY A 85 -16.42 -25.87 -3.44
CA GLY A 85 -15.61 -25.02 -4.30
C GLY A 85 -14.77 -23.99 -3.54
N VAL A 86 -13.53 -23.85 -3.99
CA VAL A 86 -12.55 -22.84 -3.57
C VAL A 86 -12.12 -22.08 -4.80
N SER A 87 -12.03 -20.76 -4.68
CA SER A 87 -11.38 -19.93 -5.69
C SER A 87 -9.93 -19.69 -5.30
N ILE A 88 -9.01 -20.00 -6.21
CA ILE A 88 -7.59 -19.67 -6.09
C ILE A 88 -7.36 -18.28 -6.71
N ASP A 89 -6.72 -17.38 -5.98
CA ASP A 89 -6.30 -16.08 -6.48
C ASP A 89 -5.05 -16.25 -7.38
N THR A 90 -5.26 -16.17 -8.69
CA THR A 90 -4.19 -16.22 -9.68
C THR A 90 -3.72 -14.84 -10.13
N ASP A 91 -4.36 -13.79 -9.66
CA ASP A 91 -4.07 -12.41 -10.10
C ASP A 91 -3.07 -11.76 -9.15
N ASN A 92 -3.09 -12.16 -7.87
CA ASN A 92 -2.20 -11.66 -6.81
C ASN A 92 -1.46 -12.82 -6.13
N VAL A 93 -0.44 -13.33 -6.81
CA VAL A 93 0.39 -14.44 -6.33
C VAL A 93 1.66 -13.88 -5.70
N THR A 94 1.94 -14.23 -4.45
CA THR A 94 3.23 -13.88 -3.84
C THR A 94 4.30 -14.83 -4.35
N TYR A 95 5.30 -14.28 -5.03
CA TYR A 95 6.49 -15.01 -5.50
C TYR A 95 7.69 -14.65 -4.64
N ILE A 96 8.38 -15.66 -4.09
CA ILE A 96 9.59 -15.49 -3.29
C ILE A 96 10.74 -16.24 -3.97
N GLU A 97 11.86 -15.57 -4.21
CA GLU A 97 13.11 -16.20 -4.64
C GLU A 97 14.08 -16.28 -3.46
N TYR A 98 14.67 -17.46 -3.29
CA TYR A 98 15.61 -17.73 -2.21
C TYR A 98 16.73 -18.63 -2.74
N GLY A 99 17.94 -18.09 -2.84
CA GLY A 99 19.06 -18.79 -3.48
C GLY A 99 18.97 -18.80 -5.01
N SER A 100 19.84 -19.59 -5.66
CA SER A 100 20.08 -19.47 -7.10
C SER A 100 18.97 -20.03 -7.98
N ASN A 101 18.19 -21.02 -7.52
CA ASN A 101 17.16 -21.71 -8.30
C ASN A 101 15.98 -22.20 -7.45
N SER A 102 15.77 -21.62 -6.26
CA SER A 102 14.66 -22.02 -5.39
C SER A 102 13.67 -20.87 -5.20
N HIS A 103 12.39 -21.21 -5.31
CA HIS A 103 11.32 -20.24 -5.25
C HIS A 103 10.03 -20.85 -4.71
N THR A 104 9.14 -19.98 -4.24
CA THR A 104 7.78 -20.34 -3.83
C THR A 104 6.75 -19.43 -4.46
N TYR A 105 5.56 -19.98 -4.65
CA TYR A 105 4.34 -19.27 -5.02
C TYR A 105 3.29 -19.46 -3.95
N THR A 106 2.76 -18.36 -3.40
CA THR A 106 1.68 -18.38 -2.43
C THR A 106 0.43 -17.80 -3.07
N PHE A 107 -0.63 -18.60 -3.12
CA PHE A 107 -1.94 -18.24 -3.65
C PHE A 107 -2.95 -18.11 -2.51
N ASN A 108 -3.75 -17.06 -2.52
CA ASN A 108 -4.87 -16.94 -1.59
C ASN A 108 -5.99 -17.91 -1.98
N LEU A 109 -6.58 -18.60 -1.00
CA LEU A 109 -7.75 -19.45 -1.18
C LEU A 109 -8.96 -18.76 -0.58
N VAL A 110 -10.00 -18.54 -1.41
CA VAL A 110 -11.23 -17.89 -0.98
C VAL A 110 -12.41 -18.83 -1.13
N ARG A 111 -13.16 -18.98 -0.05
CA ARG A 111 -14.47 -19.64 -0.03
C ARG A 111 -15.55 -18.56 0.02
N GLU A 112 -16.53 -18.66 -0.87
CA GLU A 112 -17.53 -17.60 -1.08
C GLU A 112 -18.27 -17.22 0.21
N ASN A 113 -18.69 -18.22 0.98
CA ASN A 113 -19.50 -18.05 2.20
C ASN A 113 -18.70 -18.26 3.51
N ALA A 114 -17.39 -18.01 3.51
CA ALA A 114 -16.60 -18.11 4.72
C ALA A 114 -17.01 -17.01 5.74
N PRO A 115 -17.28 -17.37 7.01
CA PRO A 115 -17.54 -16.37 8.06
C PRO A 115 -16.30 -15.50 8.29
N GLU A 116 -16.49 -14.30 8.85
CA GLU A 116 -15.38 -13.34 9.09
C GLU A 116 -14.27 -13.92 9.98
N ASN A 117 -14.63 -14.82 10.90
CA ASN A 117 -13.69 -15.52 11.77
C ASN A 117 -13.11 -16.80 11.16
N ALA A 118 -13.39 -17.13 9.89
CA ALA A 118 -12.81 -18.28 9.21
C ALA A 118 -11.27 -18.19 9.19
N PRO A 119 -10.54 -19.31 9.22
CA PRO A 119 -9.09 -19.26 9.06
C PRO A 119 -8.69 -18.67 7.69
N VAL A 120 -7.50 -18.08 7.61
CA VAL A 120 -6.87 -17.69 6.34
C VAL A 120 -6.19 -18.92 5.75
N GLU A 121 -6.44 -19.19 4.47
CA GLU A 121 -6.01 -20.42 3.80
C GLU A 121 -5.17 -20.03 2.57
N ASN A 122 -3.94 -20.54 2.47
CA ASN A 122 -3.06 -20.28 1.35
C ASN A 122 -2.54 -21.59 0.76
N LEU A 123 -2.52 -21.68 -0.57
CA LEU A 123 -1.82 -22.73 -1.30
C LEU A 123 -0.39 -22.26 -1.57
N VAL A 124 0.60 -23.00 -1.10
CA VAL A 124 2.02 -22.72 -1.30
C VAL A 124 2.61 -23.80 -2.19
N LEU A 125 3.12 -23.39 -3.36
CA LEU A 125 3.86 -24.25 -4.27
C LEU A 125 5.35 -23.95 -4.11
N SER A 126 6.12 -24.93 -3.67
CA SER A 126 7.57 -24.83 -3.46
C SER A 126 8.33 -25.61 -4.53
N SER A 127 9.25 -24.94 -5.22
CA SER A 127 10.06 -25.57 -6.27
C SER A 127 10.90 -26.73 -5.72
N LEU A 128 10.87 -27.88 -6.38
CA LEU A 128 11.74 -29.01 -6.10
C LEU A 128 12.89 -29.10 -7.12
N PRO A 129 14.03 -29.72 -6.78
CA PRO A 129 15.18 -29.84 -7.69
C PRO A 129 14.88 -30.60 -9.00
N ASP A 130 13.85 -31.44 -9.02
CA ASP A 130 13.38 -32.17 -10.20
C ASP A 130 12.49 -31.32 -11.14
N GLY A 131 12.28 -30.04 -10.81
CA GLY A 131 11.45 -29.12 -11.57
C GLY A 131 9.95 -29.22 -11.27
N THR A 132 9.54 -30.11 -10.36
CA THR A 132 8.17 -30.22 -9.86
C THR A 132 7.94 -29.28 -8.67
N TYR A 133 6.72 -29.31 -8.11
CA TYR A 133 6.37 -28.50 -6.94
C TYR A 133 5.87 -29.39 -5.80
N LYS A 134 6.32 -29.07 -4.59
CA LYS A 134 5.67 -29.50 -3.35
C LYS A 134 4.48 -28.58 -3.08
N GLU A 135 3.31 -29.16 -2.85
CA GLU A 135 2.04 -28.45 -2.64
C GLU A 135 1.68 -28.45 -1.15
N LEU A 136 1.66 -27.28 -0.52
CA LEU A 136 1.28 -27.14 0.88
C LEU A 136 0.00 -26.30 1.00
N LEU A 137 -0.99 -26.82 1.71
CA LEU A 137 -2.10 -26.02 2.24
C LEU A 137 -1.69 -25.49 3.61
N VAL A 138 -1.53 -24.17 3.70
CA VAL A 138 -1.18 -23.48 4.94
C VAL A 138 -2.41 -22.75 5.47
N THR A 139 -2.72 -22.98 6.74
CA THR A 139 -3.92 -22.46 7.40
C THR A 139 -3.52 -21.63 8.62
N TYR A 140 -4.00 -20.40 8.70
CA TYR A 140 -3.68 -19.47 9.78
C TYR A 140 -4.94 -19.09 10.58
N ASN A 141 -4.83 -19.16 11.91
CA ASN A 141 -5.86 -18.69 12.83
C ASN A 141 -5.53 -17.26 13.30
N PHE A 142 -5.78 -16.30 12.42
CA PHE A 142 -5.63 -14.88 12.75
C PHE A 142 -6.88 -14.30 13.41
N THR A 143 -6.67 -13.37 14.34
CA THR A 143 -7.71 -12.49 14.88
C THR A 143 -8.22 -11.54 13.80
N LEU A 144 -9.37 -10.90 14.05
CA LEU A 144 -9.91 -9.88 13.14
C LEU A 144 -8.94 -8.71 12.92
N GLN A 145 -8.26 -8.26 13.98
CA GLN A 145 -7.30 -7.15 13.89
C GLN A 145 -6.10 -7.53 13.02
N GLU A 146 -5.57 -8.74 13.16
CA GLU A 146 -4.44 -9.21 12.36
C GLU A 146 -4.79 -9.36 10.88
N LYS A 147 -6.01 -9.76 10.54
CA LYS A 147 -6.49 -9.75 9.16
C LYS A 147 -6.53 -8.34 8.57
N LYS A 148 -6.99 -7.36 9.37
CA LYS A 148 -6.99 -5.94 8.99
C LYS A 148 -5.56 -5.43 8.80
N ASP A 149 -4.64 -5.83 9.66
CA ASP A 149 -3.23 -5.46 9.56
C ASP A 149 -2.59 -6.05 8.29
N LEU A 150 -2.85 -7.32 7.96
CA LEU A 150 -2.39 -7.93 6.70
C LEU A 150 -2.97 -7.23 5.45
N LEU A 151 -4.27 -6.89 5.46
CA LEU A 151 -4.90 -6.13 4.36
C LEU A 151 -4.32 -4.71 4.22
N ALA A 152 -3.91 -4.10 5.34
CA ALA A 152 -3.20 -2.84 5.36
C ALA A 152 -1.70 -2.97 4.99
N GLY A 153 -1.24 -4.16 4.60
CA GLY A 153 0.16 -4.42 4.22
C GLY A 153 1.14 -4.48 5.41
N LYS A 154 0.64 -4.60 6.64
CA LYS A 154 1.47 -4.79 7.83
C LYS A 154 1.79 -6.27 8.03
N ALA A 155 2.91 -6.53 8.71
CA ALA A 155 3.34 -7.87 9.05
C ALA A 155 2.55 -8.43 10.24
N VAL A 156 2.38 -9.76 10.30
CA VAL A 156 1.67 -10.45 11.38
C VAL A 156 2.42 -11.72 11.78
N LYS A 157 2.70 -11.88 13.08
CA LYS A 157 3.33 -13.10 13.65
C LYS A 157 2.52 -14.35 13.30
N THR A 158 3.20 -15.35 12.74
CA THR A 158 2.58 -16.62 12.34
C THR A 158 2.97 -17.80 13.23
N LYS A 159 4.02 -17.67 14.05
CA LYS A 159 4.45 -18.69 15.01
C LYS A 159 3.30 -19.07 15.93
N GLY A 160 2.99 -20.37 15.99
CA GLY A 160 1.91 -20.92 16.82
C GLY A 160 0.49 -20.61 16.34
N LYS A 161 0.32 -19.92 15.20
CA LYS A 161 -0.97 -19.60 14.59
C LYS A 161 -1.19 -20.26 13.23
N GLY A 162 -0.14 -20.83 12.66
CA GLY A 162 -0.18 -21.53 11.37
C GLY A 162 -0.04 -23.03 11.54
N THR A 163 -0.78 -23.78 10.73
CA THR A 163 -0.57 -25.21 10.47
C THR A 163 -0.40 -25.39 8.96
N ALA A 164 0.27 -26.47 8.56
CA ALA A 164 0.33 -26.83 7.14
C ALA A 164 0.14 -28.32 6.93
N MET A 165 -0.36 -28.69 5.76
CA MET A 165 -0.43 -30.06 5.29
C MET A 165 -0.02 -30.14 3.83
N GLU A 166 0.50 -31.28 3.41
CA GLU A 166 0.86 -31.54 2.02
C GLU A 166 -0.33 -32.12 1.26
N LEU A 167 -0.59 -31.63 0.04
CA LEU A 167 -1.78 -32.02 -0.74
C LEU A 167 -1.59 -33.28 -1.59
N ALA A 168 -0.41 -33.89 -1.62
CA ALA A 168 -0.15 -35.09 -2.41
C ALA A 168 -1.05 -36.27 -1.99
N LYS A 169 -1.58 -37.00 -2.98
CA LYS A 169 -2.44 -38.19 -2.81
C LYS A 169 -1.88 -39.14 -1.75
N GLY A 170 -2.63 -39.33 -0.67
CA GLY A 170 -2.37 -40.36 0.34
C GLY A 170 -1.74 -39.90 1.66
N THR A 171 -1.40 -38.62 1.81
CA THR A 171 -0.81 -38.09 3.06
C THR A 171 -1.85 -37.30 3.88
N TYR A 172 -3.04 -37.87 4.04
CA TYR A 172 -4.11 -37.28 4.85
C TYR A 172 -4.01 -37.76 6.31
N GLY A 173 -3.64 -36.85 7.20
CA GLY A 173 -3.71 -37.06 8.65
C GLY A 173 -2.35 -37.34 9.29
N GLY A 174 -2.09 -36.66 10.40
CA GLY A 174 -0.85 -36.77 11.16
C GLY A 174 -0.45 -38.20 11.50
N GLY A 175 0.83 -38.49 11.32
CA GLY A 175 1.47 -39.76 11.62
C GLY A 175 2.26 -40.28 10.43
N VAL A 176 3.51 -39.83 10.27
CA VAL A 176 4.50 -40.58 9.50
C VAL A 176 4.82 -41.83 10.32
N PHE A 177 4.05 -42.91 10.14
CA PHE A 177 4.39 -44.20 10.71
C PHE A 177 5.49 -44.83 9.86
N ASN A 178 6.74 -44.65 10.27
CA ASN A 178 7.83 -45.48 9.76
C ASN A 178 7.53 -46.94 10.14
N SER A 179 7.62 -47.84 9.16
CA SER A 179 7.30 -49.27 9.24
C SER A 179 8.25 -50.10 10.13
N MET A 180 8.96 -49.47 11.06
CA MET A 180 9.80 -50.12 12.06
C MET A 180 9.76 -49.34 13.37
N GLY A 181 8.85 -49.71 14.27
CA GLY A 181 9.04 -49.67 15.74
C GLY A 181 9.29 -48.33 16.48
N THR A 182 9.48 -47.19 15.82
CA THR A 182 9.68 -45.88 16.47
C THR A 182 8.58 -44.92 16.06
N VAL A 183 7.80 -44.41 17.02
CA VAL A 183 6.79 -43.38 16.75
C VAL A 183 7.53 -42.05 16.61
N GLU A 184 7.95 -41.73 15.39
CA GLU A 184 8.34 -40.38 15.00
C GLU A 184 7.08 -39.59 14.64
N SER A 185 6.68 -38.66 15.50
CA SER A 185 5.60 -37.73 15.16
C SER A 185 6.20 -36.56 14.39
N CYS A 186 6.06 -36.57 13.07
CA CYS A 186 6.37 -35.43 12.21
C CYS A 186 5.15 -34.51 12.07
N SER A 187 5.35 -33.21 12.21
CA SER A 187 4.31 -32.19 11.99
C SER A 187 4.90 -30.94 11.34
N TYR A 188 4.14 -30.27 10.51
CA TYR A 188 4.54 -28.98 9.96
C TYR A 188 4.37 -27.88 11.00
N GLN A 189 5.41 -27.05 11.17
CA GLN A 189 5.41 -25.88 12.04
C GLN A 189 5.76 -24.62 11.25
N THR A 190 5.19 -23.49 11.65
CA THR A 190 5.53 -22.17 11.12
C THR A 190 6.59 -21.48 11.98
N VAL A 191 7.59 -20.92 11.32
CA VAL A 191 8.65 -20.12 11.93
C VAL A 191 8.68 -18.75 11.25
N ASP A 192 8.73 -17.68 12.01
CA ASP A 192 8.85 -16.32 11.48
C ASP A 192 10.32 -15.94 11.27
N MET A 193 10.64 -15.40 10.10
CA MET A 193 11.95 -14.85 9.75
C MET A 193 11.82 -13.36 9.44
N TYR A 194 12.75 -12.57 9.99
CA TYR A 194 12.72 -11.11 9.94
C TYR A 194 13.96 -10.57 9.25
N PHE A 195 13.73 -9.73 8.23
CA PHE A 195 14.78 -9.02 7.53
C PHE A 195 14.50 -7.53 7.60
N SER A 196 15.30 -6.81 8.39
CA SER A 196 15.17 -5.36 8.54
C SER A 196 15.26 -4.62 7.21
N CYS A 197 14.65 -3.43 7.15
CA CYS A 197 14.78 -2.60 5.96
C CYS A 197 16.18 -1.99 5.84
N TYR A 198 16.47 -1.32 4.73
CA TYR A 198 17.81 -0.78 4.45
C TYR A 198 18.35 0.15 5.55
N ALA A 199 17.48 0.88 6.24
CA ALA A 199 17.85 1.75 7.35
C ALA A 199 18.25 0.99 8.64
N GLY A 200 18.15 -0.34 8.67
CA GLY A 200 18.34 -1.16 9.87
C GLY A 200 17.14 -1.12 10.83
N GLU A 201 16.10 -0.37 10.50
CA GLU A 201 14.82 -0.33 11.20
C GLU A 201 13.96 -1.56 10.85
N HIS A 202 12.91 -1.80 11.63
CA HIS A 202 11.94 -2.90 11.44
C HIS A 202 12.53 -4.27 11.81
N THR A 203 12.47 -4.59 13.10
CA THR A 203 12.90 -5.86 13.71
C THR A 203 11.68 -6.65 14.20
N ALA A 204 11.90 -7.86 14.73
CA ALA A 204 10.83 -8.71 15.28
C ALA A 204 10.00 -8.04 16.41
N ASP A 205 10.51 -6.94 16.97
CA ASP A 205 9.91 -6.23 18.10
C ASP A 205 8.98 -5.08 17.68
N ASN A 206 8.98 -4.65 16.42
CA ASN A 206 8.16 -3.51 15.95
C ASN A 206 7.44 -3.74 14.61
N GLU A 207 7.01 -4.98 14.35
CA GLU A 207 6.28 -5.43 13.15
C GLU A 207 5.13 -4.54 12.68
N SER A 208 4.38 -3.95 13.62
CA SER A 208 3.26 -3.06 13.32
C SER A 208 3.66 -1.79 12.56
N GLU A 209 4.94 -1.43 12.61
CA GLU A 209 5.49 -0.21 11.99
C GLU A 209 6.08 -0.47 10.60
N TRP A 210 6.18 -1.74 10.17
CA TRP A 210 6.92 -2.13 8.96
C TRP A 210 6.35 -1.56 7.67
N GLY A 211 5.05 -1.25 7.64
CA GLY A 211 4.40 -0.55 6.53
C GLY A 211 4.91 0.88 6.30
N ASN A 212 5.66 1.46 7.25
CA ASN A 212 6.13 2.84 7.23
C ASN A 212 7.60 3.00 6.82
N CYS A 213 8.32 1.94 6.40
CA CYS A 213 9.73 2.10 6.03
C CYS A 213 9.91 2.95 4.77
N ASN A 214 10.53 4.12 4.90
CA ASN A 214 10.79 5.03 3.79
C ASN A 214 12.14 4.73 3.10
N TRP A 215 12.26 3.52 2.53
CA TRP A 215 13.48 3.04 1.88
C TRP A 215 13.67 3.54 0.45
N LYS A 216 12.57 3.89 -0.25
CA LYS A 216 12.56 4.27 -1.67
C LYS A 216 13.40 5.52 -1.94
N ASP A 217 13.33 6.50 -1.03
CA ASP A 217 14.10 7.75 -1.12
C ASP A 217 15.62 7.54 -0.96
N LYS A 218 16.06 6.36 -0.51
CA LYS A 218 17.47 6.02 -0.24
C LYS A 218 18.03 4.93 -1.17
N GLY A 219 17.27 4.48 -2.17
CA GLY A 219 17.69 3.38 -3.06
C GLY A 219 17.89 2.05 -2.33
N GLY A 220 17.20 1.86 -1.20
CA GLY A 220 17.36 0.69 -0.33
C GLY A 220 16.44 -0.48 -0.68
N TYR A 221 16.13 -1.31 0.32
CA TYR A 221 15.18 -2.42 0.27
C TYR A 221 14.17 -2.32 1.44
N PRO A 222 12.92 -2.79 1.25
CA PRO A 222 11.90 -2.82 2.31
C PRO A 222 12.23 -3.85 3.40
N ALA A 223 11.58 -3.74 4.55
CA ALA A 223 11.59 -4.80 5.56
C ALA A 223 10.81 -6.01 5.03
N LEU A 224 11.20 -7.23 5.41
CA LEU A 224 10.59 -8.46 4.90
C LEU A 224 10.36 -9.47 6.02
N HIS A 225 9.09 -9.83 6.24
CA HIS A 225 8.67 -10.81 7.23
C HIS A 225 8.17 -12.01 6.45
N ILE A 226 8.90 -13.12 6.57
CA ILE A 226 8.58 -14.38 5.90
C ILE A 226 8.19 -15.41 6.93
N THR A 227 7.12 -16.13 6.63
CA THR A 227 6.78 -17.37 7.31
C THR A 227 7.50 -18.52 6.62
N THR A 228 8.25 -19.32 7.37
CA THR A 228 8.83 -20.56 6.88
C THR A 228 8.04 -21.74 7.44
N VAL A 229 7.53 -22.59 6.55
CA VAL A 229 6.88 -23.85 6.91
C VAL A 229 7.94 -24.96 6.92
N ALA A 230 8.20 -25.56 8.07
CA ALA A 230 9.19 -26.62 8.25
C ALA A 230 8.54 -27.89 8.80
N LEU A 231 8.96 -29.06 8.28
CA LEU A 231 8.59 -30.35 8.85
C LEU A 231 9.47 -30.61 10.07
N VAL A 232 8.85 -30.75 11.24
CA VAL A 232 9.53 -31.01 12.51
C VAL A 232 9.12 -32.39 13.01
N CYS A 233 10.09 -33.30 13.13
CA CYS A 233 9.89 -34.66 13.62
C CYS A 233 10.43 -34.77 15.04
N THR A 234 9.59 -35.24 15.97
CA THR A 234 10.04 -35.64 17.32
C THR A 234 10.10 -37.15 17.38
N ALA A 235 11.32 -37.71 17.56
CA ALA A 235 11.48 -39.11 17.88
C ALA A 235 11.06 -39.34 19.33
N THR A 236 10.04 -40.16 19.56
CA THR A 236 9.82 -40.73 20.89
C THR A 236 10.75 -41.92 21.05
N THR A 237 11.72 -41.84 21.95
CA THR A 237 12.47 -43.01 22.40
C THR A 237 11.60 -43.80 23.37
N ALA A 238 10.55 -44.43 22.86
CA ALA A 238 9.80 -45.45 23.58
C ALA A 238 10.54 -46.79 23.46
N LEU A 239 11.76 -46.85 24.00
CA LEU A 239 12.47 -48.07 24.37
C LEU A 239 13.20 -47.76 25.68
N GLY A 240 12.69 -48.28 26.79
CA GLY A 240 13.41 -48.41 28.06
C GLY A 240 13.66 -47.11 28.83
N ASP A 241 12.81 -46.85 29.82
CA ASP A 241 13.19 -46.06 30.98
C ASP A 241 14.19 -46.87 31.82
N ASP A 242 15.48 -46.78 31.49
CA ASP A 242 16.56 -47.26 32.36
C ASP A 242 17.96 -46.75 31.93
N GLY A 243 18.43 -45.71 32.64
CA GLY A 243 19.86 -45.54 32.92
C GLY A 243 20.55 -44.26 32.42
N THR A 244 20.57 -43.25 33.31
CA THR A 244 21.75 -42.41 33.65
C THR A 244 22.74 -41.92 32.58
N GLY A 245 22.84 -40.58 32.49
CA GLY A 245 24.00 -39.82 32.00
C GLY A 245 23.52 -38.54 31.29
N GLY A 246 23.48 -37.35 31.88
CA GLY A 246 24.55 -36.67 32.62
C GLY A 246 25.14 -35.59 31.71
N GLY A 247 24.65 -34.34 31.81
CA GLY A 247 25.15 -33.21 31.04
C GLY A 247 24.46 -31.92 31.44
N GLY A 248 24.88 -31.37 32.57
CA GLY A 248 24.30 -30.18 33.21
C GLY A 248 24.45 -28.91 32.38
N ILE A 249 23.45 -28.06 32.53
CA ILE A 249 23.44 -26.67 32.08
C ILE A 249 24.39 -25.89 32.99
N THR A 250 25.58 -25.54 32.50
CA THR A 250 26.42 -24.53 33.16
C THR A 250 26.22 -23.19 32.47
N SER A 251 25.58 -22.28 33.18
CA SER A 251 25.60 -20.85 32.92
C SER A 251 27.04 -20.33 32.91
N GLY A 252 27.39 -19.58 31.86
CA GLY A 252 28.63 -18.84 31.79
C GLY A 252 28.35 -17.41 31.32
N ASP A 253 28.34 -16.48 32.27
CA ASP A 253 28.46 -15.05 32.01
C ASP A 253 29.85 -14.75 31.40
N GLY A 254 29.87 -13.90 30.37
CA GLY A 254 31.10 -13.39 29.78
C GLY A 254 30.81 -12.49 28.58
N GLY A 255 30.71 -11.18 28.80
CA GLY A 255 30.50 -10.20 27.75
C GLY A 255 31.74 -9.96 26.88
N ASN A 256 31.54 -9.75 25.58
CA ASN A 256 32.16 -8.66 24.82
C ASN A 256 31.43 -8.43 23.48
N THR A 257 31.51 -7.17 23.07
CA THR A 257 30.94 -6.46 21.93
C THR A 257 31.16 -7.08 20.54
N GLY A 258 30.09 -7.10 19.74
CA GLY A 258 30.10 -7.41 18.30
C GLY A 258 28.70 -7.86 17.85
N GLY A 259 27.98 -7.00 17.11
CA GLY A 259 26.60 -7.22 16.68
C GLY A 259 26.45 -8.48 15.83
N GLY A 260 26.04 -9.57 16.47
CA GLY A 260 25.77 -10.87 15.88
C GLY A 260 24.28 -11.18 15.93
N VAL A 261 23.78 -11.70 14.81
CA VAL A 261 22.39 -12.12 14.58
C VAL A 261 21.88 -12.99 15.73
N ASN A 262 20.79 -12.58 16.37
CA ASN A 262 20.00 -13.44 17.26
C ASN A 262 19.23 -14.48 16.43
N THR A 263 19.91 -15.53 15.97
CA THR A 263 19.24 -16.76 15.49
C THR A 263 18.87 -17.62 16.70
N GLY A 264 17.79 -17.25 17.39
CA GLY A 264 17.17 -18.11 18.39
C GLY A 264 16.29 -19.16 17.72
N GLY A 265 16.85 -20.34 17.43
CA GLY A 265 16.09 -21.51 16.96
C GLY A 265 16.90 -22.45 16.09
N GLY A 266 17.78 -23.25 16.70
CA GLY A 266 18.46 -24.34 16.01
C GLY A 266 17.45 -25.39 15.54
N VAL A 267 17.32 -25.55 14.23
CA VAL A 267 16.60 -26.66 13.61
C VAL A 267 17.59 -27.83 13.54
N GLY A 268 17.27 -28.92 14.22
CA GLY A 268 18.07 -30.15 14.23
C GLY A 268 18.29 -30.70 12.83
N GLY A 269 19.50 -31.20 12.60
CA GLY A 269 19.97 -31.74 11.33
C GLY A 269 19.09 -32.88 10.81
N GLY A 270 18.41 -32.58 9.71
CA GLY A 270 17.71 -33.48 8.81
C GLY A 270 17.42 -32.67 7.54
N ASN A 271 17.18 -33.30 6.39
CA ASN A 271 16.96 -32.69 5.06
C ASN A 271 15.70 -31.78 4.95
N ASN A 272 15.28 -31.11 6.02
CA ASN A 272 14.08 -30.29 6.13
C ASN A 272 14.37 -28.86 5.70
N THR A 273 14.46 -28.63 4.39
CA THR A 273 14.51 -27.29 3.79
C THR A 273 13.17 -26.59 4.07
N GLY A 274 13.19 -25.55 4.92
CA GLY A 274 12.02 -24.74 5.21
C GLY A 274 11.42 -24.11 3.95
N THR A 275 10.09 -24.01 3.88
CA THR A 275 9.35 -23.47 2.73
C THR A 275 8.89 -22.05 3.02
N PRO A 276 9.51 -21.02 2.43
CA PRO A 276 9.14 -19.63 2.69
C PRO A 276 7.80 -19.26 2.02
N THR A 277 6.99 -18.47 2.71
CA THR A 277 5.70 -17.94 2.26
C THR A 277 5.40 -16.64 2.99
N ILE A 278 4.53 -15.81 2.43
CA ILE A 278 3.96 -14.64 3.12
C ILE A 278 2.43 -14.81 3.10
N PRO A 279 1.74 -14.76 4.25
CA PRO A 279 0.29 -14.86 4.29
C PRO A 279 -0.38 -13.82 3.40
N THR A 280 -1.35 -14.24 2.59
CA THR A 280 -2.17 -13.34 1.75
C THR A 280 -3.65 -13.61 1.99
N LEU A 281 -4.49 -12.58 1.97
CA LEU A 281 -5.94 -12.74 2.21
C LEU A 281 -6.86 -11.82 1.38
N SER A 282 -6.32 -11.04 0.44
CA SER A 282 -7.12 -10.11 -0.37
C SER A 282 -8.26 -10.85 -1.10
N ARG A 283 -9.47 -10.28 -1.04
CA ARG A 283 -10.65 -10.80 -1.77
C ARG A 283 -10.97 -9.99 -3.03
N PHE A 284 -10.15 -9.01 -3.38
CA PHE A 284 -10.40 -8.11 -4.50
C PHE A 284 -10.60 -8.84 -5.84
N PHE A 285 -9.80 -9.87 -6.15
CA PHE A 285 -9.96 -10.68 -7.38
C PHE A 285 -11.36 -11.32 -7.48
N PHE A 286 -11.96 -11.68 -6.35
CA PHE A 286 -13.28 -12.29 -6.30
C PHE A 286 -14.36 -11.28 -6.63
N TYR A 287 -14.24 -10.06 -6.10
CA TYR A 287 -15.06 -8.92 -6.49
C TYR A 287 -14.91 -8.62 -8.00
N VAL A 288 -13.67 -8.56 -8.51
CA VAL A 288 -13.40 -8.33 -9.95
C VAL A 288 -14.10 -9.38 -10.82
N LYS A 289 -14.12 -10.66 -10.42
CA LYS A 289 -14.85 -11.72 -11.15
C LYS A 289 -16.36 -11.47 -11.25
N LYS A 290 -16.95 -10.84 -10.23
CA LYS A 290 -18.39 -10.52 -10.15
C LYS A 290 -18.79 -9.27 -10.92
N LEU A 291 -17.84 -8.44 -11.34
CA LEU A 291 -18.13 -7.25 -12.12
C LEU A 291 -18.83 -7.56 -13.46
N PRO A 292 -19.63 -6.62 -14.01
CA PRO A 292 -20.11 -6.64 -15.38
C PRO A 292 -18.98 -6.84 -16.41
N VAL A 293 -19.29 -7.45 -17.56
CA VAL A 293 -18.29 -7.84 -18.57
C VAL A 293 -17.48 -6.64 -19.09
N ASP A 294 -18.14 -5.51 -19.29
CA ASP A 294 -17.53 -4.27 -19.77
C ASP A 294 -16.58 -3.67 -18.71
N LEU A 295 -16.97 -3.63 -17.44
CA LEU A 295 -16.08 -3.15 -16.37
C LEU A 295 -14.91 -4.10 -16.11
N LYS A 296 -15.13 -5.42 -16.25
CA LYS A 296 -14.05 -6.42 -16.22
C LYS A 296 -13.03 -6.20 -17.33
N ALA A 297 -13.47 -5.80 -18.52
CA ALA A 297 -12.55 -5.50 -19.62
C ALA A 297 -11.68 -4.27 -19.30
N ILE A 298 -12.24 -3.26 -18.63
CA ILE A 298 -11.48 -2.06 -18.21
C ILE A 298 -10.42 -2.40 -17.16
N ILE A 299 -10.81 -3.07 -16.06
CA ILE A 299 -9.90 -3.33 -14.93
C ILE A 299 -8.80 -4.34 -15.30
N ASN A 300 -9.06 -5.29 -16.19
CA ASN A 300 -8.09 -6.30 -16.61
C ASN A 300 -7.25 -5.89 -17.83
N ASP A 301 -7.47 -4.70 -18.41
CA ASP A 301 -6.61 -4.18 -19.45
C ASP A 301 -5.24 -3.85 -18.84
N THR A 302 -4.17 -4.39 -19.43
CA THR A 302 -2.78 -4.12 -19.03
C THR A 302 -2.42 -2.63 -19.05
N ALA A 303 -3.07 -1.81 -19.90
CA ALA A 303 -2.90 -0.36 -19.91
C ALA A 303 -3.48 0.33 -18.65
N ASN A 304 -4.32 -0.38 -17.88
CA ASN A 304 -4.93 0.08 -16.64
C ASN A 304 -4.38 -0.66 -15.40
N ALA A 305 -3.19 -1.27 -15.48
CA ALA A 305 -2.58 -1.98 -14.35
C ALA A 305 -2.53 -1.14 -13.06
N ASP A 306 -2.19 0.15 -13.16
CA ASP A 306 -2.18 1.07 -12.02
C ASP A 306 -3.56 1.23 -11.35
N PHE A 307 -4.65 1.17 -12.13
CA PHE A 307 -6.01 1.18 -11.58
C PHE A 307 -6.34 -0.11 -10.85
N TYR A 308 -5.88 -1.27 -11.34
CA TYR A 308 -6.04 -2.54 -10.64
C TYR A 308 -5.39 -2.49 -9.26
N ASP A 309 -4.11 -2.14 -9.22
CA ASP A 309 -3.33 -2.09 -7.98
C ASP A 309 -3.89 -1.04 -7.01
N GLY A 310 -4.28 0.10 -7.56
CA GLY A 310 -4.90 1.19 -6.83
C GLY A 310 -6.24 0.83 -6.19
N PHE A 311 -7.15 0.24 -6.96
CA PHE A 311 -8.45 -0.20 -6.43
C PHE A 311 -8.32 -1.39 -5.50
N LYS A 312 -7.38 -2.31 -5.73
CA LYS A 312 -7.07 -3.37 -4.79
C LYS A 312 -6.64 -2.79 -3.43
N THR A 313 -5.71 -1.84 -3.46
CA THR A 313 -5.22 -1.16 -2.24
C THR A 313 -6.37 -0.46 -1.52
N TYR A 314 -7.24 0.24 -2.26
CA TYR A 314 -8.42 0.88 -1.69
C TYR A 314 -9.41 -0.16 -1.10
N TYR A 315 -9.69 -1.25 -1.82
CA TYR A 315 -10.59 -2.32 -1.38
C TYR A 315 -10.09 -2.95 -0.08
N ASP A 316 -8.82 -3.33 -0.03
CA ASP A 316 -8.19 -3.98 1.11
C ASP A 316 -8.14 -3.05 2.33
N ALA A 317 -7.78 -1.76 2.12
CA ALA A 317 -7.77 -0.75 3.19
C ALA A 317 -9.17 -0.44 3.76
N ASN A 318 -10.23 -0.71 2.99
CA ASN A 318 -11.62 -0.61 3.43
C ASN A 318 -12.23 -1.99 3.73
N TYR A 319 -11.39 -3.01 3.94
CA TYR A 319 -11.77 -4.36 4.36
C TYR A 319 -12.79 -5.06 3.46
N GLY A 320 -12.82 -4.69 2.17
CA GLY A 320 -13.77 -5.21 1.20
C GLY A 320 -15.23 -4.91 1.52
N SER A 321 -15.52 -3.74 2.11
CA SER A 321 -16.89 -3.34 2.43
C SER A 321 -17.75 -3.12 1.18
N ALA A 322 -19.07 -3.17 1.35
CA ALA A 322 -20.02 -2.90 0.26
C ALA A 322 -19.83 -1.48 -0.31
N GLU A 323 -19.56 -0.50 0.55
CA GLU A 323 -19.28 0.89 0.13
C GLU A 323 -18.00 0.99 -0.71
N ALA A 324 -16.99 0.15 -0.42
CA ALA A 324 -15.78 0.08 -1.23
C ALA A 324 -16.09 -0.53 -2.62
N GLU A 325 -16.91 -1.58 -2.67
CA GLU A 325 -17.37 -2.18 -3.93
C GLU A 325 -18.19 -1.21 -4.78
N GLU A 326 -19.11 -0.47 -4.16
CA GLU A 326 -19.91 0.55 -4.83
C GLU A 326 -19.02 1.67 -5.39
N PHE A 327 -18.07 2.16 -4.59
CA PHE A 327 -17.12 3.19 -5.02
C PHE A 327 -16.26 2.71 -6.20
N ILE A 328 -15.68 1.51 -6.13
CA ILE A 328 -14.83 0.98 -7.20
C ILE A 328 -15.65 0.75 -8.48
N THR A 329 -16.91 0.29 -8.34
CA THR A 329 -17.81 0.11 -9.49
C THR A 329 -18.07 1.45 -10.18
N TRP A 330 -18.40 2.50 -9.43
CA TRP A 330 -18.54 3.86 -9.97
C TRP A 330 -17.23 4.35 -10.59
N ALA A 331 -16.10 4.14 -9.94
CA ALA A 331 -14.80 4.58 -10.41
C ALA A 331 -14.39 3.92 -11.74
N LEU A 332 -14.76 2.64 -11.94
CA LEU A 332 -14.58 1.94 -13.20
C LEU A 332 -15.47 2.50 -14.31
N GLN A 333 -16.73 2.84 -14.01
CA GLN A 333 -17.60 3.54 -14.95
C GLN A 333 -17.04 4.94 -15.29
N PHE A 334 -16.50 5.65 -14.31
CA PHE A 334 -15.82 6.93 -14.53
C PHE A 334 -14.64 6.76 -15.48
N LYS A 335 -13.76 5.76 -15.26
CA LYS A 335 -12.63 5.47 -16.15
C LYS A 335 -13.08 5.06 -17.55
N GLN A 336 -14.15 4.27 -17.67
CA GLN A 336 -14.74 3.90 -18.96
C GLN A 336 -15.19 5.14 -19.76
N ASN A 337 -15.79 6.12 -19.09
CA ASN A 337 -16.23 7.38 -19.71
C ASN A 337 -15.09 8.39 -19.92
N ASN A 338 -13.97 8.21 -19.23
CA ASN A 338 -12.81 9.10 -19.28
C ASN A 338 -11.52 8.30 -19.54
N PRO A 339 -11.36 7.70 -20.73
CA PRO A 339 -10.32 6.71 -20.99
C PRO A 339 -8.89 7.28 -20.89
N THR A 340 -8.73 8.60 -21.05
CA THR A 340 -7.44 9.30 -20.96
C THR A 340 -7.01 9.62 -19.53
N ILE A 341 -7.88 9.46 -18.53
CA ILE A 341 -7.53 9.75 -17.14
C ILE A 341 -6.50 8.74 -16.64
N SER A 342 -5.38 9.24 -16.13
CA SER A 342 -4.36 8.42 -15.47
C SER A 342 -4.82 8.04 -14.06
N TRP A 343 -4.29 6.92 -13.53
CA TRP A 343 -4.52 6.55 -12.13
C TRP A 343 -4.16 7.69 -11.18
N ARG A 344 -3.04 8.37 -11.46
CA ARG A 344 -2.57 9.46 -10.60
C ARG A 344 -3.55 10.63 -10.52
N GLN A 345 -4.13 11.01 -11.65
CA GLN A 345 -5.13 12.08 -11.69
C GLN A 345 -6.42 11.65 -10.98
N PHE A 346 -6.85 10.41 -11.19
CA PHE A 346 -7.98 9.83 -10.47
C PHE A 346 -7.75 9.83 -8.95
N GLU A 347 -6.61 9.33 -8.49
CA GLU A 347 -6.21 9.31 -7.07
C GLU A 347 -6.22 10.72 -6.48
N ASN A 348 -5.64 11.69 -7.19
CA ASN A 348 -5.59 13.08 -6.76
C ASN A 348 -6.98 13.70 -6.55
N TRP A 349 -7.95 13.33 -7.38
CA TRP A 349 -9.30 13.87 -7.32
C TRP A 349 -10.18 13.19 -6.29
N PHE A 350 -10.04 11.87 -6.12
CA PHE A 350 -11.05 11.07 -5.43
C PHE A 350 -10.56 10.29 -4.20
N LEU A 351 -9.25 10.04 -4.08
CA LEU A 351 -8.72 9.14 -3.05
C LEU A 351 -7.90 9.85 -1.97
N THR A 352 -7.43 11.07 -2.22
CA THR A 352 -6.72 11.86 -1.22
C THR A 352 -7.66 12.29 -0.09
N LYS A 353 -7.19 12.10 1.15
CA LYS A 353 -7.94 12.40 2.38
C LYS A 353 -7.48 13.72 3.00
N SER A 354 -8.37 14.30 3.80
CA SER A 354 -8.09 15.51 4.57
C SER A 354 -6.88 15.33 5.49
N GLU A 355 -6.09 16.38 5.64
CA GLU A 355 -5.01 16.47 6.64
C GLU A 355 -5.53 16.50 8.09
N GLY A 356 -6.86 16.59 8.29
CA GLY A 356 -7.53 16.61 9.58
C GLY A 356 -7.88 18.03 10.04
N ALA A 357 -8.02 18.21 11.36
CA ALA A 357 -8.43 19.47 11.97
C ALA A 357 -7.50 20.64 11.60
N ASP A 358 -8.11 21.75 11.18
CA ASP A 358 -7.48 22.96 10.65
C ASP A 358 -7.59 24.16 11.61
N GLY A 359 -7.43 23.88 12.90
CA GLY A 359 -7.48 24.83 14.00
C GLY A 359 -8.46 24.42 15.09
N GLU A 360 -8.50 25.20 16.16
CA GLU A 360 -9.55 25.09 17.17
C GLU A 360 -10.92 25.44 16.56
N PRO A 361 -12.01 24.79 17.00
CA PRO A 361 -13.36 25.20 16.63
C PRO A 361 -13.61 26.66 16.99
N ILE A 362 -14.26 27.40 16.09
CA ILE A 362 -14.63 28.80 16.31
C ILE A 362 -16.14 28.92 16.13
N ASP A 363 -16.82 29.27 17.21
CA ASP A 363 -18.25 29.56 17.19
C ASP A 363 -18.54 30.79 16.34
N ASN A 364 -19.61 30.73 15.54
CA ASN A 364 -20.04 31.83 14.68
C ASN A 364 -18.93 32.37 13.75
N LEU A 365 -18.12 31.47 13.19
CA LEU A 365 -17.02 31.83 12.29
C LEU A 365 -17.44 32.77 11.16
N ASP A 366 -18.64 32.61 10.59
CA ASP A 366 -19.17 33.52 9.56
C ASP A 366 -19.33 34.96 10.07
N ASP A 367 -19.81 35.14 11.30
CA ASP A 367 -19.97 36.47 11.90
C ASP A 367 -18.60 37.12 12.14
N VAL A 368 -17.63 36.37 12.64
CA VAL A 368 -16.26 36.87 12.82
C VAL A 368 -15.67 37.28 11.47
N LEU A 369 -15.82 36.44 10.44
CA LEU A 369 -15.35 36.75 9.09
C LEU A 369 -15.98 38.05 8.57
N ASN A 370 -17.28 38.27 8.78
CA ASN A 370 -17.97 39.49 8.34
C ASN A 370 -17.40 40.78 8.96
N THR A 371 -16.73 40.72 10.12
CA THR A 371 -16.10 41.88 10.75
C THR A 371 -14.71 42.22 10.20
N ILE A 372 -14.09 41.30 9.44
CA ILE A 372 -12.72 41.48 8.94
C ILE A 372 -12.75 42.13 7.55
N HIS A 373 -12.01 43.22 7.42
CA HIS A 373 -11.83 43.96 6.18
C HIS A 373 -10.40 43.84 5.66
N TYR A 374 -10.25 43.75 4.35
CA TYR A 374 -8.96 43.68 3.66
C TYR A 374 -8.88 44.75 2.58
N GLN A 375 -7.66 45.16 2.28
CA GLN A 375 -7.41 46.04 1.14
C GLN A 375 -7.48 45.21 -0.15
N ASN A 376 -8.23 45.69 -1.13
CA ASN A 376 -8.28 45.07 -2.44
C ASN A 376 -6.90 45.18 -3.13
N LYS A 377 -6.42 44.08 -3.70
CA LYS A 377 -5.13 43.97 -4.39
C LYS A 377 -5.27 43.09 -5.63
N GLN A 378 -4.33 43.24 -6.55
CA GLN A 378 -4.20 42.31 -7.67
C GLN A 378 -3.61 40.98 -7.19
N MET A 379 -4.10 39.89 -7.77
CA MET A 379 -3.61 38.54 -7.51
C MET A 379 -2.15 38.39 -7.98
N PRO A 380 -1.29 37.64 -7.27
CA PRO A 380 0.05 37.32 -7.77
C PRO A 380 -0.02 36.55 -9.08
N THR A 381 1.05 36.61 -9.87
CA THR A 381 1.23 35.71 -11.03
C THR A 381 1.46 34.27 -10.58
N TYR A 382 1.25 33.32 -11.48
CA TYR A 382 1.55 31.91 -11.24
C TYR A 382 3.00 31.71 -10.75
N SER A 383 3.99 32.28 -11.44
CA SER A 383 5.39 32.15 -11.07
C SER A 383 5.70 32.72 -9.68
N GLN A 384 5.07 33.84 -9.30
CA GLN A 384 5.24 34.43 -7.98
C GLN A 384 4.66 33.53 -6.90
N PHE A 385 3.41 33.07 -7.07
CA PHE A 385 2.77 32.22 -6.07
C PHE A 385 3.46 30.87 -5.93
N VAL A 386 3.78 30.21 -7.05
CA VAL A 386 4.53 28.94 -7.03
C VAL A 386 5.90 29.12 -6.38
N GLY A 387 6.62 30.21 -6.64
CA GLY A 387 7.90 30.50 -5.98
C GLY A 387 7.78 30.67 -4.46
N ALA A 388 6.65 31.20 -3.97
CA ALA A 388 6.41 31.42 -2.55
C ALA A 388 5.79 30.21 -1.82
N PHE A 389 4.96 29.43 -2.52
CA PHE A 389 4.16 28.34 -1.97
C PHE A 389 5.02 27.14 -1.56
N PRO A 390 4.99 26.73 -0.27
CA PRO A 390 5.74 25.57 0.21
C PRO A 390 5.24 24.27 -0.42
N LYS A 391 6.12 23.57 -1.12
CA LYS A 391 5.82 22.36 -1.87
C LYS A 391 7.10 21.55 -2.10
N LEU A 392 6.93 20.29 -2.49
CA LEU A 392 8.03 19.42 -2.92
C LEU A 392 7.87 19.13 -4.41
N ASP A 393 8.98 18.92 -5.11
CA ASP A 393 8.92 18.31 -6.44
C ASP A 393 8.28 16.93 -6.32
N TYR A 394 7.56 16.53 -7.35
CA TYR A 394 6.93 15.22 -7.36
C TYR A 394 7.77 14.22 -8.16
N PRO A 395 8.50 13.29 -7.50
CA PRO A 395 9.39 12.37 -8.21
C PRO A 395 8.64 11.54 -9.26
N GLY A 396 9.19 11.49 -10.47
CA GLY A 396 8.58 10.82 -11.62
C GLY A 396 7.58 11.66 -12.42
N TYR A 397 7.23 12.87 -11.97
CA TYR A 397 6.24 13.72 -12.61
C TYR A 397 6.75 15.16 -12.77
N ALA A 398 7.58 15.37 -13.79
CA ALA A 398 8.15 16.68 -14.08
C ALA A 398 7.06 17.75 -14.22
N GLY A 399 7.24 18.87 -13.53
CA GLY A 399 6.30 19.98 -13.52
C GLY A 399 5.13 19.84 -12.53
N TYR A 400 4.97 18.70 -11.85
CA TYR A 400 3.97 18.54 -10.79
C TYR A 400 4.61 18.61 -9.41
N PHE A 401 3.79 19.02 -8.43
CA PHE A 401 4.23 19.17 -7.04
C PHE A 401 3.52 18.20 -6.11
N LYS A 402 4.23 17.79 -5.06
CA LYS A 402 3.68 17.08 -3.91
C LYS A 402 3.55 18.05 -2.75
N GLN A 403 2.54 17.83 -1.91
CA GLN A 403 2.42 18.53 -0.65
C GLN A 403 3.66 18.33 0.23
N MET A 404 4.16 19.43 0.79
CA MET A 404 5.18 19.41 1.85
C MET A 404 4.50 19.11 3.19
N PRO A 405 4.95 18.12 3.99
CA PRO A 405 4.23 17.68 5.19
C PRO A 405 4.20 18.76 6.29
N ALA A 406 3.17 18.73 7.14
CA ALA A 406 3.00 19.68 8.25
C ALA A 406 4.25 19.79 9.15
N SER A 407 4.91 18.66 9.42
CA SER A 407 6.15 18.57 10.19
C SER A 407 7.32 19.39 9.62
N GLN A 408 7.29 19.72 8.33
CA GLN A 408 8.27 20.62 7.70
C GLN A 408 7.75 22.07 7.62
N ILE A 409 6.43 22.27 7.54
CA ILE A 409 5.81 23.60 7.44
C ILE A 409 5.89 24.37 8.76
N TYR A 410 5.51 23.75 9.87
CA TYR A 410 5.48 24.44 11.15
C TYR A 410 6.85 24.99 11.59
N PRO A 411 7.97 24.26 11.41
CA PRO A 411 9.31 24.81 11.64
C PRO A 411 9.68 25.99 10.71
N MET A 412 9.20 25.99 9.46
CA MET A 412 9.42 27.12 8.55
C MET A 412 8.68 28.39 9.00
N VAL A 413 7.54 28.22 9.67
CA VAL A 413 6.75 29.33 10.24
C VAL A 413 7.34 29.80 11.58
N GLY A 414 7.76 28.84 12.42
CA GLY A 414 8.37 29.08 13.72
C GLY A 414 7.47 29.73 14.76
N GLY A 415 8.08 30.07 15.91
CA GLY A 415 7.43 30.84 16.98
C GLY A 415 6.29 30.10 17.68
N ASN A 416 5.26 30.82 18.10
CA ASN A 416 4.15 30.24 18.87
C ASN A 416 3.39 29.16 18.08
N LEU A 417 3.26 29.32 16.77
CA LEU A 417 2.53 28.35 15.96
C LEU A 417 3.28 27.02 15.83
N GLU A 418 4.60 27.04 15.70
CA GLU A 418 5.42 25.82 15.77
C GLU A 418 5.30 25.13 17.14
N TYR A 419 5.34 25.91 18.22
CA TYR A 419 5.14 25.40 19.57
C TYR A 419 3.79 24.69 19.74
N LEU A 420 2.70 25.28 19.25
CA LEU A 420 1.37 24.68 19.30
C LEU A 420 1.30 23.37 18.51
N TYR A 421 1.93 23.31 17.34
CA TYR A 421 2.04 22.08 16.56
C TYR A 421 2.75 20.97 17.35
N ASN A 422 3.92 21.28 17.91
CA ASN A 422 4.73 20.30 18.63
C ASN A 422 4.10 19.86 19.97
N SER A 423 3.38 20.74 20.66
CA SER A 423 2.83 20.45 21.99
C SER A 423 1.42 19.85 21.96
N SER A 424 0.62 20.19 20.96
CA SER A 424 -0.82 19.86 20.94
C SER A 424 -1.34 19.50 19.57
N GLY A 425 -0.49 19.48 18.53
CA GLY A 425 -0.93 19.59 17.15
C GLY A 425 -0.57 18.43 16.22
N GLN A 426 0.37 17.54 16.58
CA GLN A 426 0.97 16.55 15.66
C GLN A 426 -0.03 15.64 14.92
N ASP A 427 -0.20 14.38 15.32
CA ASP A 427 -0.98 13.42 14.51
C ASP A 427 -2.49 13.47 14.81
N THR A 428 -2.90 14.12 15.89
CA THR A 428 -4.30 14.09 16.36
C THR A 428 -4.83 15.45 16.80
N GLY A 429 -4.00 16.49 16.74
CA GLY A 429 -4.31 17.78 17.32
C GLY A 429 -5.00 18.77 16.37
N PRO A 430 -5.53 19.89 16.91
CA PRO A 430 -6.14 20.96 16.11
C PRO A 430 -5.16 21.67 15.18
N TYR A 431 -3.85 21.54 15.39
CA TYR A 431 -2.82 22.15 14.55
C TYR A 431 -2.15 21.14 13.60
N ARG A 432 -2.80 20.01 13.30
CA ARG A 432 -2.20 18.97 12.43
C ARG A 432 -2.20 19.35 10.96
N ASN A 433 -3.23 20.08 10.54
CA ASN A 433 -3.46 20.42 9.15
C ASN A 433 -2.70 21.70 8.78
N ALA A 434 -1.80 21.59 7.81
CA ALA A 434 -0.98 22.71 7.37
C ALA A 434 -1.48 23.36 6.07
N CYS A 435 -2.66 23.01 5.53
CA CYS A 435 -3.15 23.54 4.25
C CYS A 435 -3.19 25.07 4.22
N THR A 436 -3.88 25.67 5.20
CA THR A 436 -3.99 27.13 5.35
C THR A 436 -2.70 27.78 5.81
N VAL A 437 -1.85 27.04 6.54
CA VAL A 437 -0.53 27.51 6.98
C VAL A 437 0.41 27.66 5.79
N ARG A 438 0.41 26.71 4.84
CA ARG A 438 1.15 26.80 3.56
C ARG A 438 0.69 28.00 2.75
N PHE A 439 -0.63 28.17 2.62
CA PHE A 439 -1.23 29.33 1.96
C PHE A 439 -0.79 30.65 2.61
N SER A 440 -0.91 30.76 3.94
CA SER A 440 -0.56 31.96 4.70
C SER A 440 0.94 32.28 4.59
N LEU A 441 1.80 31.27 4.61
CA LEU A 441 3.25 31.42 4.39
C LEU A 441 3.56 31.97 3.00
N ALA A 442 2.87 31.46 1.96
CA ALA A 442 3.01 31.98 0.61
C ALA A 442 2.57 33.47 0.52
N MET A 443 1.43 33.81 1.13
CA MET A 443 0.91 35.18 1.17
C MET A 443 1.86 36.14 1.88
N ASN A 444 2.38 35.76 3.05
CA ASN A 444 3.34 36.55 3.81
C ASN A 444 4.64 36.80 3.00
N ARG A 445 5.17 35.78 2.32
CA ARG A 445 6.36 35.89 1.45
C ARG A 445 6.15 36.81 0.25
N LEU A 446 4.92 36.90 -0.24
CA LEU A 446 4.52 37.78 -1.33
C LEU A 446 4.17 39.21 -0.88
N GLY A 447 4.24 39.51 0.41
CA GLY A 447 3.88 40.83 0.96
C GLY A 447 2.36 41.04 1.13
N PHE A 448 1.57 39.97 1.02
CA PHE A 448 0.16 39.95 1.41
C PHE A 448 0.07 39.54 2.89
N TYR A 449 0.51 40.43 3.77
CA TYR A 449 0.61 40.11 5.19
C TYR A 449 -0.75 39.80 5.81
N ILE A 450 -0.82 38.65 6.49
CA ILE A 450 -2.00 38.26 7.27
C ILE A 450 -2.09 39.17 8.50
N PRO A 451 -3.25 39.80 8.75
CA PRO A 451 -3.42 40.69 9.90
C PRO A 451 -3.53 39.92 11.21
N ASN A 452 -3.16 40.58 12.31
CA ASN A 452 -3.43 40.09 13.65
C ASN A 452 -4.91 40.24 13.99
N ASN A 453 -5.62 39.12 14.07
CA ASN A 453 -7.01 39.06 14.49
C ASN A 453 -7.31 37.73 15.21
N SER A 454 -8.55 37.55 15.67
CA SER A 454 -9.02 36.37 16.39
C SER A 454 -8.85 35.05 15.62
N LEU A 455 -8.82 35.09 14.29
CA LEU A 455 -8.69 33.93 13.42
C LEU A 455 -7.23 33.58 13.08
N SER A 456 -6.29 34.46 13.44
CA SER A 456 -4.88 34.30 13.13
C SER A 456 -4.08 33.80 14.34
N ARG A 457 -2.93 33.17 14.09
CA ARG A 457 -1.93 32.84 15.11
C ARG A 457 -0.57 33.40 14.73
N GLN A 458 0.17 33.82 15.74
CA GLN A 458 1.51 34.37 15.54
C GLN A 458 2.51 33.24 15.29
N GLY A 459 3.29 33.36 14.22
CA GLY A 459 4.50 32.56 13.99
C GLY A 459 5.76 33.26 14.52
N ALA A 460 6.88 33.02 13.84
CA ALA A 460 8.13 33.72 14.12
C ALA A 460 8.06 35.22 13.76
N ARG A 461 9.01 35.98 14.32
CA ARG A 461 9.25 37.36 13.91
C ARG A 461 10.23 37.39 12.76
N GLU A 462 9.86 38.08 11.68
CA GLU A 462 10.75 38.38 10.56
C GLU A 462 11.14 39.84 10.61
N ASN A 463 12.45 40.15 10.62
CA ASN A 463 12.96 41.52 10.73
C ASN A 463 12.34 42.29 11.93
N GLY A 464 12.15 41.60 13.06
CA GLY A 464 11.56 42.14 14.28
C GLY A 464 10.03 42.24 14.28
N GLN A 465 9.36 42.05 13.14
CA GLN A 465 7.90 42.13 13.00
C GLN A 465 7.24 40.76 13.11
N PRO A 466 6.15 40.61 13.88
CA PRO A 466 5.43 39.34 13.96
C PRO A 466 4.77 39.00 12.61
N ARG A 467 4.86 37.72 12.21
CA ARG A 467 4.05 37.17 11.12
C ARG A 467 2.87 36.41 11.68
N TYR A 468 1.71 36.55 11.04
CA TYR A 468 0.48 35.88 11.43
C TYR A 468 0.05 34.90 10.34
N TYR A 469 -0.70 33.88 10.74
CA TYR A 469 -1.09 32.77 9.88
C TYR A 469 -2.54 32.37 10.19
N TYR A 470 -3.32 32.13 9.15
CA TYR A 470 -4.63 31.51 9.29
C TYR A 470 -4.49 29.99 9.36
N LEU A 471 -5.43 29.36 10.06
CA LEU A 471 -5.48 27.91 10.24
C LEU A 471 -6.63 27.29 9.45
N GLN A 472 -7.78 27.96 9.41
CA GLN A 472 -8.99 27.43 8.79
C GLN A 472 -9.07 27.77 7.30
N ALA A 473 -9.32 26.77 6.45
CA ALA A 473 -9.42 26.95 5.00
C ALA A 473 -10.55 27.91 4.61
N LYS A 474 -11.66 27.92 5.36
CA LYS A 474 -12.76 28.88 5.16
C LYS A 474 -12.28 30.33 5.35
N THR A 475 -11.35 30.58 6.28
CA THR A 475 -10.74 31.90 6.48
C THR A 475 -9.84 32.30 5.32
N ALA A 476 -9.08 31.35 4.74
CA ALA A 476 -8.33 31.63 3.50
C ALA A 476 -9.27 31.96 2.34
N GLY A 477 -10.39 31.25 2.19
CA GLY A 477 -11.40 31.56 1.18
C GLY A 477 -11.98 32.98 1.33
N ASP A 478 -12.27 33.43 2.55
CA ASP A 478 -12.73 34.79 2.82
C ASP A 478 -11.65 35.85 2.52
N PHE A 479 -10.41 35.59 2.94
CA PHE A 479 -9.25 36.42 2.61
C PHE A 479 -9.09 36.58 1.10
N MET A 480 -9.19 35.48 0.35
CA MET A 480 -9.10 35.48 -1.11
C MET A 480 -10.20 36.34 -1.74
N SER A 481 -11.46 36.13 -1.34
CA SER A 481 -12.60 36.89 -1.87
C SER A 481 -12.48 38.39 -1.61
N LYS A 482 -12.09 38.79 -0.40
CA LYS A 482 -12.03 40.22 -0.02
C LYS A 482 -10.76 40.93 -0.48
N THR A 483 -9.67 40.19 -0.67
CA THR A 483 -8.40 40.76 -1.14
C THR A 483 -8.35 40.80 -2.66
N PHE A 484 -8.76 39.74 -3.36
CA PHE A 484 -8.56 39.60 -4.81
C PHE A 484 -9.86 39.63 -5.62
N GLY A 485 -11.02 39.70 -4.96
CA GLY A 485 -12.34 39.68 -5.58
C GLY A 485 -12.90 38.26 -5.74
N ASN A 486 -14.01 38.15 -6.47
CA ASN A 486 -14.72 36.88 -6.65
C ASN A 486 -13.85 35.81 -7.33
N PRO A 487 -14.06 34.51 -7.01
CA PRO A 487 -13.37 33.43 -7.70
C PRO A 487 -13.70 33.40 -9.18
N THR A 488 -12.73 33.03 -10.01
CA THR A 488 -12.92 32.83 -11.46
C THR A 488 -13.89 31.69 -11.75
N HIS A 489 -13.82 30.63 -10.94
CA HIS A 489 -14.70 29.48 -11.05
C HIS A 489 -15.26 29.09 -9.69
N ILE A 490 -16.54 28.70 -9.69
CA ILE A 490 -17.23 28.24 -8.50
C ILE A 490 -18.15 27.06 -8.84
N LEU A 491 -18.13 26.05 -7.98
CA LEU A 491 -19.04 24.90 -7.99
C LEU A 491 -19.68 24.82 -6.60
N GLU A 492 -21.00 24.73 -6.49
CA GLU A 492 -21.69 24.80 -5.19
C GLU A 492 -22.79 23.76 -5.05
N GLY A 493 -23.24 23.56 -3.80
CA GLY A 493 -24.41 22.74 -3.49
C GLY A 493 -24.27 21.30 -3.98
N THR A 494 -25.32 20.77 -4.60
CA THR A 494 -25.35 19.38 -5.10
C THR A 494 -24.24 19.10 -6.10
N ASP A 495 -23.83 20.10 -6.87
CA ASP A 495 -22.82 19.93 -7.92
C ASP A 495 -21.42 19.80 -7.33
N ALA A 496 -21.14 20.52 -6.24
CA ALA A 496 -19.90 20.39 -5.48
C ALA A 496 -19.77 19.03 -4.77
N ASN A 497 -20.86 18.26 -4.68
CA ASN A 497 -20.90 16.93 -4.07
C ASN A 497 -21.07 15.82 -5.12
N ASN A 498 -21.03 16.15 -6.42
CA ASN A 498 -21.10 15.17 -7.50
C ASN A 498 -19.68 14.93 -8.07
N PRO A 499 -19.11 13.73 -7.89
CA PRO A 499 -17.74 13.43 -8.32
C PRO A 499 -17.45 13.70 -9.81
N ASP A 500 -18.39 13.42 -10.71
CA ASP A 500 -18.22 13.64 -12.15
C ASP A 500 -18.14 15.14 -12.47
N LYS A 501 -19.01 15.93 -11.84
CA LYS A 501 -19.00 17.40 -11.98
C LYS A 501 -17.75 18.01 -11.36
N VAL A 502 -17.28 17.48 -10.24
CA VAL A 502 -16.03 17.90 -9.60
C VAL A 502 -14.84 17.64 -10.53
N ALA A 503 -14.69 16.44 -11.09
CA ALA A 503 -13.60 16.13 -12.03
C ALA A 503 -13.58 17.10 -13.22
N LYS A 504 -14.73 17.29 -13.87
CA LYS A 504 -14.86 18.23 -14.99
C LYS A 504 -14.58 19.68 -14.57
N PHE A 505 -14.96 20.04 -13.34
CA PHE A 505 -14.65 21.35 -12.79
C PHE A 505 -13.15 21.53 -12.57
N LEU A 506 -12.40 20.52 -12.12
CA LEU A 506 -10.95 20.64 -11.86
C LEU A 506 -10.11 20.65 -13.14
N GLU A 507 -10.57 19.98 -14.19
CA GLU A 507 -9.80 19.77 -15.42
C GLU A 507 -9.24 21.08 -16.02
N GLY A 508 -7.94 21.06 -16.34
CA GLY A 508 -7.21 22.15 -17.00
C GLY A 508 -6.92 23.38 -16.15
N LYS A 509 -7.43 23.47 -14.91
CA LYS A 509 -7.37 24.71 -14.14
C LYS A 509 -6.03 24.93 -13.46
N THR A 510 -5.59 26.18 -13.41
CA THR A 510 -4.35 26.58 -12.75
C THR A 510 -4.58 27.85 -11.93
N GLY A 511 -4.40 27.79 -10.62
CA GLY A 511 -4.89 28.82 -9.71
C GLY A 511 -4.67 28.53 -8.23
N ILE A 512 -5.37 29.28 -7.39
CA ILE A 512 -5.52 28.99 -5.97
C ILE A 512 -6.87 28.31 -5.76
N TYR A 513 -6.84 27.12 -5.20
CA TYR A 513 -7.96 26.22 -4.98
C TYR A 513 -8.45 26.31 -3.55
N VAL A 514 -9.76 26.45 -3.34
CA VAL A 514 -10.38 26.43 -2.00
C VAL A 514 -11.65 25.58 -1.99
N ILE A 515 -11.71 24.60 -1.09
CA ILE A 515 -12.94 23.95 -0.64
C ILE A 515 -13.43 24.62 0.64
N VAL A 516 -14.74 24.80 0.73
CA VAL A 516 -15.43 25.12 1.99
C VAL A 516 -16.45 24.01 2.27
N ASN A 517 -16.35 23.40 3.45
CA ASN A 517 -17.30 22.37 3.88
C ASN A 517 -18.64 22.98 4.27
N ASN A 518 -19.71 22.22 4.05
CA ASN A 518 -21.07 22.63 4.41
C ASN A 518 -21.30 22.53 5.92
N ASN A 519 -20.77 21.49 6.57
CA ASN A 519 -20.78 21.34 8.02
C ASN A 519 -19.37 20.98 8.53
N SER A 520 -18.63 21.99 8.99
CA SER A 520 -17.26 21.84 9.48
C SER A 520 -17.17 20.98 10.76
N THR A 521 -18.21 20.97 11.59
CA THR A 521 -18.25 20.15 12.81
C THR A 521 -18.34 18.66 12.47
N THR A 522 -19.16 18.31 11.48
CA THR A 522 -19.29 16.92 11.01
C THR A 522 -18.05 16.48 10.24
N ALA A 523 -17.48 17.36 9.41
CA ALA A 523 -16.25 17.10 8.68
C ALA A 523 -15.03 16.98 9.61
N GLY A 524 -15.03 17.69 10.74
CA GLY A 524 -13.88 17.85 11.63
C GLY A 524 -12.84 18.87 11.15
N TYR A 525 -13.15 19.63 10.09
CA TYR A 525 -12.30 20.67 9.50
C TYR A 525 -13.14 21.62 8.63
N THR A 526 -12.67 22.84 8.38
CA THR A 526 -13.47 23.86 7.66
C THR A 526 -13.43 23.74 6.14
N GLY A 527 -12.39 23.11 5.58
CA GLY A 527 -12.24 22.87 4.15
C GLY A 527 -10.80 22.57 3.74
N HIS A 528 -10.42 22.93 2.51
CA HIS A 528 -9.06 22.76 2.01
C HIS A 528 -8.63 23.99 1.22
N VAL A 529 -7.34 24.35 1.27
CA VAL A 529 -6.76 25.39 0.41
C VAL A 529 -5.41 24.95 -0.11
N ASP A 530 -5.19 25.12 -1.42
CA ASP A 530 -3.97 24.65 -2.06
C ASP A 530 -3.70 25.38 -3.39
N LEU A 531 -2.55 25.08 -3.99
CA LEU A 531 -2.29 25.31 -5.41
C LEU A 531 -3.10 24.30 -6.24
N ILE A 532 -3.64 24.73 -7.38
CA ILE A 532 -4.05 23.83 -8.46
C ILE A 532 -3.24 24.15 -9.71
N GLN A 533 -2.75 23.12 -10.38
CA GLN A 533 -1.97 23.25 -11.61
C GLN A 533 -2.38 22.18 -12.61
N ASN A 534 -2.95 22.63 -13.74
CA ASN A 534 -3.52 21.76 -14.76
C ASN A 534 -4.43 20.66 -14.17
N GLY A 535 -5.29 21.04 -13.21
CA GLY A 535 -6.19 20.14 -12.51
C GLY A 535 -5.57 19.28 -11.39
N HIS A 536 -4.24 19.29 -11.20
CA HIS A 536 -3.57 18.59 -10.11
C HIS A 536 -3.40 19.48 -8.88
N ILE A 537 -3.67 18.92 -7.71
CA ILE A 537 -3.59 19.61 -6.43
C ILE A 537 -2.55 18.91 -5.54
N PRO A 538 -1.48 19.58 -5.05
CA PRO A 538 -0.41 18.91 -4.32
C PRO A 538 -0.85 18.09 -3.10
N GLY A 539 -1.82 18.60 -2.32
CA GLY A 539 -2.45 17.91 -1.19
C GLY A 539 -3.69 17.09 -1.54
N GLY A 540 -4.02 16.99 -2.84
CA GLY A 540 -5.24 16.35 -3.30
C GLY A 540 -6.47 17.24 -3.27
N ALA A 541 -7.50 16.83 -4.00
CA ALA A 541 -8.72 17.62 -4.16
C ALA A 541 -9.53 17.69 -2.87
N ASN A 542 -9.51 16.66 -2.02
CA ASN A 542 -10.32 16.59 -0.80
C ASN A 542 -11.83 16.78 -1.07
N ALA A 543 -12.31 16.29 -2.22
CA ALA A 543 -13.63 16.59 -2.74
C ALA A 543 -14.60 15.40 -2.77
N THR A 544 -14.24 14.27 -2.16
CA THR A 544 -15.03 13.02 -2.20
C THR A 544 -15.24 12.47 -0.81
N ASN A 545 -16.46 11.97 -0.53
CA ASN A 545 -16.86 11.40 0.76
C ASN A 545 -16.57 12.32 1.97
N VAL A 546 -16.71 13.64 1.78
CA VAL A 546 -16.53 14.64 2.85
C VAL A 546 -17.72 14.57 3.81
N PRO A 547 -17.52 14.24 5.11
CA PRO A 547 -18.63 14.18 6.06
C PRO A 547 -19.32 15.55 6.19
N GLY A 548 -20.65 15.57 6.14
CA GLY A 548 -21.43 16.82 6.15
C GLY A 548 -21.48 17.57 4.81
N GLY A 549 -20.77 17.08 3.79
CA GLY A 549 -20.80 17.59 2.42
C GLY A 549 -19.99 18.88 2.20
N ILE A 550 -19.83 19.23 0.93
CA ILE A 550 -19.12 20.41 0.46
C ILE A 550 -20.11 21.53 0.18
N LYS A 551 -19.83 22.74 0.68
CA LYS A 551 -20.63 23.93 0.39
C LYS A 551 -20.27 24.49 -0.99
N SER A 552 -18.97 24.66 -1.22
CA SER A 552 -18.46 25.22 -2.47
C SER A 552 -17.01 24.81 -2.73
N ILE A 553 -16.67 24.66 -4.00
CA ILE A 553 -15.31 24.56 -4.53
C ILE A 553 -15.05 25.83 -5.35
N ARG A 554 -13.95 26.52 -5.08
CA ARG A 554 -13.63 27.84 -5.64
C ARG A 554 -12.21 27.84 -6.20
N ILE A 555 -12.04 28.45 -7.37
CA ILE A 555 -10.73 28.64 -7.99
C ILE A 555 -10.55 30.09 -8.41
N TRP A 556 -9.47 30.71 -7.96
CA TRP A 556 -8.95 31.95 -8.52
C TRP A 556 -7.85 31.59 -9.50
N GLU A 557 -8.14 31.66 -10.80
CA GLU A 557 -7.15 31.34 -11.83
C GLU A 557 -6.08 32.42 -11.94
N PHE A 558 -4.84 31.98 -12.13
CA PHE A 558 -3.77 32.90 -12.48
C PHE A 558 -4.04 33.46 -13.87
N LYS A 559 -3.96 34.78 -14.02
CA LYS A 559 -4.01 35.41 -15.34
C LYS A 559 -2.81 34.91 -16.18
N PRO A 560 -3.01 34.67 -17.49
CA PRO A 560 -1.94 34.27 -18.40
C PRO A 560 -0.72 35.18 -18.37
#